data_AF-A0A3L6TGI2-F1
#
_entry.id   AF-A0A3L6TGI2-F1
#
_cell.length_a   1.000
_cell.length_b   1.000
_cell.length_c   1.000
_cell.angle_alpha   90.00
_cell.angle_beta   90.00
_cell.angle_gamma   90.00
#
_symmetry.space_group_name_H-M   'P 1'
#
loop_
_entity.id
_entity.type
_entity.pdbx_description
1 polymer ?
#
loop_
_entity_poly.entity_id
_entity_poly.type
_entity_poly.pdbx_seq_one_letter_code
_entity_poly.pdbx_strand_id
1 'polypeptide(L)'
;MSVMLVLEVCYMSVVSFVAVKLLRRVPERRYKWEPMPSVGGAGGGKDEEAAVAGGEAFPLVLVQIPMYNEREVYKLSIGAACALTWPPDRIIIQVLDDSTDPFIKELVELECKDWASKKINIKYEIRESRKGYKAGALMKGMEHSYAQECDFVAIFDADFQPEPDFLLRTVPFLVHNPKIALVQTRWEFVKYDVCLMTRIQKMSLDYHFKVEQESGSSMHAFFGFNGKSLCQKQKLEVPLLTPVKPTECVERIYVPEVLVAFFLLVCASYDFVLGAGRYYLYIFLQAFAFLLLGFGFVGTAGPCSCP
;
A
#
# COMPACT_ATOMS: atom_id res chain seq x y z
N MET A 1 -27.46 -3.77 5.43
CA MET A 1 -26.58 -3.38 4.31
C MET A 1 -27.43 -2.76 3.22
N SER A 2 -27.06 -1.59 2.71
CA SER A 2 -27.84 -0.90 1.68
C SER A 2 -27.85 -1.72 0.38
N VAL A 3 -29.00 -1.80 -0.29
CA VAL A 3 -29.19 -2.51 -1.58
C VAL A 3 -28.13 -2.07 -2.60
N MET A 4 -27.72 -0.79 -2.55
CA MET A 4 -26.67 -0.22 -3.39
C MET A 4 -25.33 -0.96 -3.25
N LEU A 5 -24.88 -1.25 -2.03
CA LEU A 5 -23.61 -1.94 -1.78
C LEU A 5 -23.65 -3.37 -2.32
N VAL A 6 -24.80 -4.05 -2.19
CA VAL A 6 -24.98 -5.40 -2.72
C VAL A 6 -24.93 -5.38 -4.25
N LEU A 7 -25.59 -4.42 -4.88
CA LEU A 7 -25.56 -4.25 -6.33
C LEU A 7 -24.15 -3.97 -6.85
N GLU A 8 -23.39 -3.12 -6.17
CA GLU A 8 -22.00 -2.80 -6.52
C GLU A 8 -21.08 -4.02 -6.40
N VAL A 9 -21.15 -4.76 -5.29
CA VAL A 9 -20.40 -6.01 -5.08
C VAL A 9 -20.75 -7.04 -6.16
N CYS A 10 -22.04 -7.22 -6.46
CA CYS A 10 -22.48 -8.12 -7.52
C CYS A 10 -21.95 -7.69 -8.88
N TYR A 11 -21.99 -6.39 -9.20
CA TYR A 11 -21.49 -5.86 -10.45
C TYR A 11 -19.98 -6.10 -10.60
N MET A 12 -19.16 -5.76 -9.59
CA MET A 12 -17.72 -5.99 -9.63
C MET A 12 -17.38 -7.48 -9.73
N SER A 13 -18.14 -8.33 -9.04
CA SER A 13 -17.99 -9.79 -9.10
C SER A 13 -18.28 -10.34 -10.51
N VAL A 14 -19.33 -9.85 -11.18
CA VAL A 14 -19.66 -10.23 -12.55
C VAL A 14 -18.58 -9.73 -13.52
N VAL A 15 -18.12 -8.49 -13.39
CA VAL A 15 -17.06 -7.93 -14.25
C VAL A 15 -15.76 -8.73 -14.09
N SER A 16 -15.32 -8.99 -12.86
CA SER A 16 -14.13 -9.82 -12.60
C SER A 16 -14.32 -11.23 -13.18
N PHE A 17 -15.45 -11.87 -12.93
CA PHE A 17 -15.73 -13.21 -13.47
C PHE A 17 -15.71 -13.24 -15.01
N VAL A 18 -16.42 -12.32 -15.67
CA VAL A 18 -16.49 -12.27 -17.13
C VAL A 18 -15.14 -11.91 -17.74
N ALA A 19 -14.45 -10.89 -17.22
CA ALA A 19 -13.14 -10.49 -17.72
C ALA A 19 -12.10 -11.60 -17.58
N VAL A 20 -12.06 -12.28 -16.43
CA VAL A 20 -10.96 -13.17 -16.06
C VAL A 20 -11.24 -14.62 -16.42
N LYS A 21 -12.44 -15.14 -16.12
CA LYS A 21 -12.78 -16.55 -16.36
C LYS A 21 -13.28 -16.81 -17.77
N LEU A 22 -14.17 -15.95 -18.28
CA LEU A 22 -14.74 -16.11 -19.62
C LEU A 22 -13.82 -15.55 -20.70
N LEU A 23 -13.38 -14.30 -20.56
CA LEU A 23 -12.58 -13.61 -21.57
C LEU A 23 -11.07 -13.79 -21.40
N ARG A 24 -10.62 -14.43 -20.32
CA ARG A 24 -9.19 -14.68 -19.99
C ARG A 24 -8.32 -13.43 -20.13
N ARG A 25 -8.85 -12.25 -19.76
CA ARG A 25 -8.13 -10.97 -19.77
C ARG A 25 -7.18 -10.84 -18.57
N VAL A 26 -6.30 -11.83 -18.40
CA VAL A 26 -5.25 -11.78 -17.38
C VAL A 26 -4.19 -10.72 -17.76
N PRO A 27 -3.48 -10.12 -16.78
CA PRO A 27 -2.47 -9.10 -17.05
C PRO A 27 -1.44 -9.53 -18.10
N GLU A 28 -0.95 -10.77 -18.03
CA GLU A 28 0.02 -11.35 -18.97
C GLU A 28 -0.48 -11.43 -20.43
N ARG A 29 -1.80 -11.40 -20.64
CA ARG A 29 -2.40 -11.38 -21.99
C ARG A 29 -2.79 -9.97 -22.45
N ARG A 30 -3.02 -9.05 -21.50
CA ARG A 30 -3.36 -7.65 -21.79
C ARG A 30 -2.13 -6.79 -22.02
N TYR A 31 -1.04 -7.09 -21.33
CA TYR A 31 0.17 -6.30 -21.33
C TYR A 31 1.34 -7.17 -21.77
N LYS A 32 2.29 -6.54 -22.46
CA LYS A 32 3.48 -7.25 -22.91
C LYS A 32 4.34 -7.60 -21.70
N TRP A 33 4.59 -8.89 -21.49
CA TRP A 33 5.46 -9.38 -20.43
C TRP A 33 6.47 -10.34 -21.03
N GLU A 34 7.75 -9.99 -20.95
CA GLU A 34 8.88 -10.81 -21.39
C GLU A 34 9.97 -10.69 -20.32
N PRO A 35 10.60 -11.79 -19.90
CA PRO A 35 11.66 -11.75 -18.89
C PRO A 35 12.82 -10.87 -19.36
N MET A 36 13.42 -10.14 -18.42
CA MET A 36 14.64 -9.37 -18.70
C MET A 36 15.78 -10.34 -19.10
N PRO A 37 16.72 -9.93 -19.98
CA PRO A 37 17.88 -10.76 -20.32
C PRO A 37 18.60 -11.20 -19.04
N SER A 38 18.86 -12.49 -18.90
CA SER A 38 19.18 -13.11 -17.61
C SER A 38 20.41 -12.52 -16.94
N VAL A 39 20.29 -12.18 -15.65
CA VAL A 39 21.43 -12.13 -14.72
C VAL A 39 21.99 -13.56 -14.65
N GLY A 40 23.24 -13.75 -15.04
CA GLY A 40 23.87 -15.06 -15.28
C GLY A 40 23.53 -16.10 -14.22
N GLY A 41 22.80 -17.15 -14.63
CA GLY A 41 22.58 -18.33 -13.83
C GLY A 41 23.84 -19.20 -13.84
N ALA A 42 24.16 -19.78 -12.68
CA ALA A 42 25.25 -20.73 -12.48
C ALA A 42 25.19 -21.92 -13.46
N GLY A 43 25.88 -21.78 -14.59
CA GLY A 43 26.20 -22.83 -15.55
C GLY A 43 27.62 -22.55 -16.01
N GLY A 44 28.55 -23.43 -15.65
CA GLY A 44 29.98 -23.20 -15.83
C GLY A 44 30.38 -23.00 -17.28
N GLY A 45 31.23 -21.99 -17.50
CA GLY A 45 32.05 -21.86 -18.70
C GLY A 45 31.94 -20.49 -19.34
N LYS A 46 32.98 -19.67 -19.11
CA LYS A 46 33.44 -18.50 -19.88
C LYS A 46 32.36 -17.45 -20.19
N ASP A 47 32.47 -16.27 -19.59
CA ASP A 47 32.25 -14.96 -20.23
C ASP A 47 32.02 -13.88 -19.15
N GLU A 48 33.12 -13.41 -18.54
CA GLU A 48 33.09 -12.21 -17.68
C GLU A 48 32.76 -10.93 -18.47
N GLU A 49 32.94 -10.93 -19.79
CA GLU A 49 32.57 -9.82 -20.69
C GLU A 49 31.06 -9.70 -20.95
N ALA A 50 30.30 -10.80 -20.89
CA ALA A 50 28.85 -10.79 -21.11
C ALA A 50 28.05 -10.29 -19.89
N ALA A 51 28.61 -10.46 -18.68
CA ALA A 51 27.99 -9.98 -17.43
C ALA A 51 27.97 -8.43 -17.35
N VAL A 52 28.98 -7.76 -17.94
CA VAL A 52 29.09 -6.30 -17.97
C VAL A 52 28.11 -5.68 -18.99
N ALA A 53 27.90 -6.33 -20.14
CA ALA A 53 26.89 -5.90 -21.11
C ALA A 53 25.44 -6.15 -20.66
N GLY A 54 25.21 -7.15 -19.80
CA GLY A 54 23.89 -7.47 -19.26
C GLY A 54 23.35 -6.44 -18.26
N GLY A 55 24.22 -5.75 -17.51
CA GLY A 55 23.82 -4.74 -16.51
C GLY A 55 23.15 -3.51 -17.11
N GLU A 56 23.54 -3.10 -18.32
CA GLU A 56 22.95 -1.93 -19.01
C GLU A 56 21.50 -2.12 -19.45
N ALA A 57 21.06 -3.38 -19.63
CA ALA A 57 19.69 -3.68 -19.98
C ALA A 57 18.71 -3.53 -18.80
N PHE A 58 19.21 -3.55 -17.57
CA PHE A 58 18.37 -3.43 -16.38
C PHE A 58 18.20 -1.95 -15.98
N PRO A 59 16.95 -1.48 -15.79
CA PRO A 59 16.70 -0.14 -15.29
C PRO A 59 17.15 -0.02 -13.83
N LEU A 60 17.49 1.20 -13.41
CA LEU A 60 17.81 1.46 -12.02
C LEU A 60 16.52 1.47 -11.18
N VAL A 61 16.48 0.66 -10.13
CA VAL A 61 15.33 0.51 -9.24
C VAL A 61 15.67 0.99 -7.84
N LEU A 62 14.89 1.94 -7.34
CA LEU A 62 14.89 2.35 -5.93
C LEU A 62 13.86 1.51 -5.15
N VAL A 63 14.26 0.91 -4.05
CA VAL A 63 13.37 0.19 -3.13
C VAL A 63 13.26 1.00 -1.85
N GLN A 64 12.10 1.60 -1.59
CA GLN A 64 11.83 2.40 -0.40
C GLN A 64 11.13 1.59 0.67
N ILE A 65 11.66 1.65 1.89
CA ILE A 65 11.09 1.03 3.09
C ILE A 65 10.88 2.10 4.16
N PRO A 66 9.70 2.75 4.22
CA PRO A 66 9.36 3.63 5.32
C PRO A 66 9.18 2.83 6.61
N MET A 67 9.95 3.21 7.63
CA MET A 67 9.91 2.65 8.96
C MET A 67 9.60 3.73 10.00
N TYR A 68 9.04 3.27 11.09
CA TYR A 68 8.82 3.95 12.34
C TYR A 68 9.23 2.96 13.43
N ASN A 69 8.46 2.81 14.50
CA ASN A 69 8.83 2.02 15.67
C ASN A 69 8.62 0.49 15.50
N GLU A 70 8.87 -0.08 14.32
CA GLU A 70 8.66 -1.51 14.04
C GLU A 70 9.80 -2.42 14.53
N ARG A 71 9.87 -2.64 15.85
CA ARG A 71 10.93 -3.45 16.48
C ARG A 71 10.98 -4.91 16.03
N GLU A 72 9.85 -5.52 15.73
CA GLU A 72 9.79 -6.98 15.49
C GLU A 72 10.07 -7.36 14.03
N VAL A 73 9.82 -6.43 13.09
CA VAL A 73 9.81 -6.74 11.66
C VAL A 73 10.93 -6.05 10.87
N TYR A 74 11.62 -5.05 11.41
CA TYR A 74 12.65 -4.31 10.68
C TYR A 74 13.72 -5.23 10.04
N LYS A 75 14.24 -6.21 10.79
CA LYS A 75 15.24 -7.16 10.26
C LYS A 75 14.72 -7.98 9.10
N LEU A 76 13.48 -8.47 9.23
CA LEU A 76 12.85 -9.31 8.22
C LEU A 76 12.57 -8.50 6.95
N SER A 77 12.07 -7.28 7.08
CA SER A 77 11.75 -6.41 5.95
C SER A 77 13.01 -5.92 5.22
N ILE A 78 14.01 -5.42 5.95
CA ILE A 78 15.31 -5.03 5.36
C ILE A 78 15.97 -6.23 4.69
N GLY A 79 16.00 -7.37 5.37
CA GLY A 79 16.58 -8.60 4.84
C GLY A 79 15.88 -9.07 3.56
N ALA A 80 14.56 -9.04 3.52
CA ALA A 80 13.79 -9.43 2.34
C ALA A 80 14.01 -8.47 1.16
N ALA A 81 14.08 -7.15 1.41
CA ALA A 81 14.42 -6.18 0.39
C ALA A 81 15.85 -6.34 -0.14
N CYS A 82 16.80 -6.65 0.75
CA CYS A 82 18.19 -6.94 0.39
C CYS A 82 18.36 -8.27 -0.37
N ALA A 83 17.42 -9.19 -0.22
CA ALA A 83 17.41 -10.49 -0.89
C ALA A 83 16.73 -10.46 -2.27
N LEU A 84 16.26 -9.30 -2.73
CA LEU A 84 15.66 -9.15 -4.06
C LEU A 84 16.68 -9.51 -5.15
N THR A 85 16.26 -10.32 -6.11
CA THR A 85 17.08 -10.74 -7.24
C THR A 85 17.10 -9.63 -8.28
N TRP A 86 18.14 -8.81 -8.26
CA TRP A 86 18.40 -7.74 -9.21
C TRP A 86 19.92 -7.49 -9.30
N PRO A 87 20.44 -6.93 -10.42
CA PRO A 87 21.85 -6.57 -10.47
C PRO A 87 22.21 -5.58 -9.34
N PRO A 88 23.27 -5.84 -8.56
CA PRO A 88 23.61 -5.06 -7.36
C PRO A 88 23.99 -3.61 -7.67
N ASP A 89 24.44 -3.33 -8.89
CA ASP A 89 24.73 -1.99 -9.42
C ASP A 89 23.47 -1.24 -9.91
N ARG A 90 22.33 -1.95 -10.06
CA ARG A 90 21.06 -1.41 -10.57
C ARG A 90 19.93 -1.39 -9.54
N ILE A 91 20.22 -1.74 -8.29
CA ILE A 91 19.26 -1.66 -7.18
C ILE A 91 19.81 -0.76 -6.08
N ILE A 92 18.96 0.11 -5.55
CA ILE A 92 19.26 0.94 -4.39
C ILE A 92 18.17 0.71 -3.36
N ILE A 93 18.54 0.33 -2.15
CA ILE A 93 17.60 0.13 -1.04
C ILE A 93 17.67 1.36 -0.15
N GLN A 94 16.55 2.03 0.04
CA GLN A 94 16.43 3.22 0.87
C GLN A 94 15.51 2.94 2.05
N VAL A 95 16.09 2.87 3.24
CA VAL A 95 15.37 2.77 4.51
C VAL A 95 15.11 4.18 5.02
N LEU A 96 13.83 4.54 5.13
CA LEU A 96 13.38 5.87 5.58
C LEU A 96 12.88 5.75 7.01
N ASP A 97 13.73 6.03 8.00
CA ASP A 97 13.39 5.83 9.42
C ASP A 97 12.88 7.11 10.08
N ASP A 98 11.59 7.07 10.44
CA ASP A 98 10.86 8.13 11.12
C ASP A 98 10.71 7.88 12.63
N SER A 99 11.32 6.82 13.17
CA SER A 99 11.19 6.37 14.55
C SER A 99 11.35 7.49 15.57
N THR A 100 10.65 7.38 16.69
CA THR A 100 10.86 8.26 17.85
C THR A 100 11.70 7.59 18.93
N ASP A 101 11.72 6.26 18.96
CA ASP A 101 12.48 5.49 19.93
C ASP A 101 13.97 5.43 19.52
N PRO A 102 14.90 6.00 20.30
CA PRO A 102 16.33 5.97 20.00
C PRO A 102 16.89 4.54 19.92
N PHE A 103 16.35 3.62 20.71
CA PHE A 103 16.81 2.23 20.71
C PHE A 103 16.46 1.53 19.40
N ILE A 104 15.26 1.78 18.87
CA ILE A 104 14.84 1.20 17.58
C ILE A 104 15.67 1.81 16.44
N LYS A 105 15.91 3.13 16.46
CA LYS A 105 16.78 3.80 15.48
C LYS A 105 18.16 3.17 15.40
N GLU A 106 18.78 2.95 16.55
CA GLU A 106 20.10 2.34 16.62
C GLU A 106 20.09 0.93 16.01
N LEU A 107 19.06 0.13 16.31
CA LEU A 107 18.92 -1.21 15.76
C LEU A 107 18.76 -1.22 14.22
N VAL A 108 17.93 -0.33 13.68
CA VAL A 108 17.70 -0.20 12.23
C VAL A 108 18.97 0.28 11.53
N GLU A 109 19.65 1.27 12.10
CA GLU A 109 20.91 1.79 11.56
C GLU A 109 22.01 0.72 11.54
N LEU A 110 22.11 -0.08 12.61
CA LEU A 110 23.12 -1.15 12.73
C LEU A 110 22.86 -2.26 11.71
N GLU A 111 21.60 -2.67 11.53
CA GLU A 111 21.22 -3.63 10.49
C GLU A 111 21.54 -3.08 9.08
N CYS A 112 21.29 -1.80 8.81
CA CYS A 112 21.66 -1.18 7.54
C CYS A 112 23.18 -1.17 7.31
N LYS A 113 23.98 -0.91 8.35
CA LYS A 113 25.46 -0.99 8.30
C LYS A 113 25.95 -2.40 8.03
N ASP A 114 25.32 -3.40 8.64
CA ASP A 114 25.65 -4.81 8.42
C ASP A 114 25.41 -5.21 6.95
N TRP A 115 24.30 -4.78 6.35
CA TRP A 115 24.02 -5.03 4.93
C TRP A 115 24.94 -4.23 4.00
N ALA A 116 25.28 -2.99 4.36
CA ALA A 116 26.26 -2.20 3.62
C ALA A 116 27.65 -2.87 3.61
N SER A 117 28.05 -3.51 4.72
CA SER A 117 29.32 -4.26 4.81
C SER A 117 29.39 -5.46 3.84
N LYS A 118 28.23 -6.02 3.47
CA LYS A 118 28.09 -7.10 2.48
C LYS A 118 28.09 -6.59 1.03
N LYS A 119 28.44 -5.31 0.81
CA LYS A 119 28.45 -4.63 -0.51
C LYS A 119 27.07 -4.50 -1.15
N ILE A 120 25.99 -4.51 -0.36
CA ILE A 120 24.65 -4.17 -0.85
C ILE A 120 24.49 -2.65 -0.82
N ASN A 121 23.91 -2.08 -1.88
CA ASN A 121 23.67 -0.65 -1.99
C ASN A 121 22.44 -0.23 -1.17
N ILE A 122 22.63 -0.10 0.14
CA ILE A 122 21.63 0.34 1.11
C ILE A 122 21.94 1.75 1.64
N LYS A 123 20.91 2.57 1.77
CA LYS A 123 20.93 3.95 2.29
C LYS A 123 19.96 4.05 3.46
N TYR A 124 20.46 4.50 4.59
CA TYR A 124 19.67 4.78 5.77
C TYR A 124 19.48 6.28 5.90
N GLU A 125 18.23 6.74 5.83
CA GLU A 125 17.89 8.16 5.82
C GLU A 125 16.92 8.47 6.95
N ILE A 126 17.20 9.57 7.66
CA ILE A 126 16.36 10.07 8.74
C ILE A 126 15.92 11.50 8.46
N ARG A 127 14.82 11.93 9.07
CA ARG A 127 14.37 13.32 8.97
C ARG A 127 14.02 13.93 10.32
N GLU A 128 14.18 15.24 10.39
CA GLU A 128 13.91 16.03 11.60
C GLU A 128 12.41 16.23 11.85
N SER A 129 11.62 16.42 10.79
CA SER A 129 10.19 16.68 10.87
C SER A 129 9.37 15.55 10.26
N ARG A 130 8.38 15.07 11.02
CA ARG A 130 7.41 14.04 10.58
C ARG A 130 6.21 14.60 9.81
N LYS A 131 6.31 15.81 9.26
CA LYS A 131 5.23 16.41 8.47
C LYS A 131 4.87 15.50 7.28
N GLY A 132 3.57 15.26 7.11
CA GLY A 132 3.06 14.37 6.05
C GLY A 132 3.22 12.88 6.32
N TYR A 133 3.66 12.48 7.53
CA TYR A 133 3.81 11.08 7.95
C TYR A 133 4.52 10.23 6.87
N LYS A 134 4.03 9.02 6.58
CA LYS A 134 4.59 8.11 5.58
C LYS A 134 4.77 8.76 4.20
N ALA A 135 3.78 9.49 3.71
CA ALA A 135 3.85 10.15 2.41
C ALA A 135 4.95 11.23 2.37
N GLY A 136 5.09 11.99 3.47
CA GLY A 136 6.17 12.96 3.60
C GLY A 136 7.55 12.32 3.69
N ALA A 137 7.68 11.15 4.32
CA ALA A 137 8.94 10.41 4.39
C ALA A 137 9.36 9.93 3.00
N LEU A 138 8.44 9.31 2.25
CA LEU A 138 8.66 8.86 0.87
C LEU A 138 9.05 10.03 -0.04
N MET A 139 8.34 11.15 0.05
CA MET A 139 8.62 12.35 -0.74
C MET A 139 10.02 12.90 -0.44
N LYS A 140 10.40 13.00 0.84
CA LYS A 140 11.74 13.47 1.22
C LYS A 140 12.83 12.50 0.75
N GLY A 141 12.58 11.20 0.80
CA GLY A 141 13.47 10.17 0.24
C GLY A 141 13.76 10.35 -1.24
N MET A 142 12.79 10.89 -2.00
CA MET A 142 12.96 11.18 -3.43
C MET A 142 13.78 12.45 -3.73
N GLU A 143 14.07 13.29 -2.73
CA GLU A 143 14.87 14.52 -2.91
C GLU A 143 16.36 14.22 -3.10
N HIS A 144 16.83 13.04 -2.70
CA HIS A 144 18.24 12.63 -2.82
C HIS A 144 18.64 12.41 -4.30
N SER A 145 19.88 12.77 -4.66
CA SER A 145 20.38 12.66 -6.05
C SER A 145 20.30 11.24 -6.60
N TYR A 146 20.71 10.22 -5.82
CA TYR A 146 20.64 8.82 -6.23
C TYR A 146 19.19 8.35 -6.48
N ALA A 147 18.23 8.87 -5.72
CA ALA A 147 16.82 8.57 -5.92
C ALA A 147 16.30 9.22 -7.21
N GLN A 148 16.85 10.37 -7.60
CA GLN A 148 16.55 11.08 -8.85
C GLN A 148 17.12 10.37 -10.10
N GLU A 149 18.16 9.56 -9.96
CA GLU A 149 18.76 8.78 -11.05
C GLU A 149 18.02 7.47 -11.34
N CYS A 150 17.23 6.96 -10.38
CA CYS A 150 16.46 5.72 -10.57
C CYS A 150 15.27 5.89 -11.53
N ASP A 151 15.00 4.87 -12.35
CA ASP A 151 13.91 4.82 -13.33
C ASP A 151 12.57 4.40 -12.69
N PHE A 152 12.65 3.46 -11.73
CA PHE A 152 11.50 2.87 -11.05
C PHE A 152 11.65 2.96 -9.54
N VAL A 153 10.51 3.04 -8.84
CA VAL A 153 10.46 3.05 -7.37
C VAL A 153 9.51 1.96 -6.89
N ALA A 154 10.04 1.00 -6.11
CA ALA A 154 9.27 0.01 -5.38
C ALA A 154 9.07 0.48 -3.95
N ILE A 155 7.84 0.47 -3.44
CA ILE A 155 7.52 0.88 -2.07
C ILE A 155 7.02 -0.33 -1.29
N PHE A 156 7.64 -0.60 -0.15
CA PHE A 156 7.24 -1.64 0.79
C PHE A 156 7.13 -1.09 2.20
N ASP A 157 5.98 -1.23 2.85
CA ASP A 157 5.83 -1.03 4.30
C ASP A 157 6.78 -1.93 5.11
N ALA A 158 7.09 -1.49 6.33
CA ALA A 158 8.08 -2.11 7.22
C ALA A 158 7.75 -3.56 7.65
N ASP A 159 6.52 -4.02 7.48
CA ASP A 159 6.08 -5.39 7.80
C ASP A 159 6.11 -6.33 6.58
N PHE A 160 6.42 -5.79 5.40
CA PHE A 160 6.39 -6.57 4.19
C PHE A 160 7.72 -7.26 3.88
N GLN A 161 7.58 -8.53 3.47
CA GLN A 161 8.66 -9.40 3.03
C GLN A 161 8.37 -9.78 1.58
N PRO A 162 8.91 -9.04 0.58
CA PRO A 162 8.76 -9.43 -0.81
C PRO A 162 9.51 -10.73 -1.12
N GLU A 163 8.97 -11.51 -2.05
CA GLU A 163 9.68 -12.68 -2.60
C GLU A 163 10.90 -12.23 -3.44
N PRO A 164 11.99 -13.02 -3.50
CA PRO A 164 13.20 -12.63 -4.22
C PRO A 164 12.98 -12.31 -5.71
N ASP A 165 11.99 -12.92 -6.35
CA ASP A 165 11.66 -12.75 -7.77
C ASP A 165 10.73 -11.55 -8.05
N PHE A 166 10.37 -10.77 -7.02
CA PHE A 166 9.38 -9.70 -7.12
C PHE A 166 9.70 -8.70 -8.25
N LEU A 167 10.94 -8.18 -8.30
CA LEU A 167 11.35 -7.20 -9.31
C LEU A 167 11.38 -7.81 -10.71
N LEU A 168 11.88 -9.04 -10.84
CA LEU A 168 11.91 -9.77 -12.11
C LEU A 168 10.51 -9.98 -12.70
N ARG A 169 9.48 -10.10 -11.85
CA ARG A 169 8.10 -10.28 -12.29
C ARG A 169 7.38 -8.97 -12.58
N THR A 170 7.70 -7.91 -11.84
CA THR A 170 6.96 -6.64 -11.87
C THR A 170 7.54 -5.61 -12.83
N VAL A 171 8.88 -5.43 -12.85
CA VAL A 171 9.56 -4.44 -13.69
C VAL A 171 9.31 -4.64 -15.19
N PRO A 172 9.26 -5.87 -15.76
CA PRO A 172 8.99 -6.05 -17.18
C PRO A 172 7.67 -5.46 -17.67
N PHE A 173 6.63 -5.47 -16.82
CA PHE A 173 5.35 -4.84 -17.19
C PHE A 173 5.51 -3.34 -17.42
N LEU A 174 6.35 -2.66 -16.65
CA LEU A 174 6.59 -1.23 -16.81
C LEU A 174 7.52 -0.93 -17.99
N VAL A 175 8.57 -1.74 -18.18
CA VAL A 175 9.55 -1.55 -19.26
C VAL A 175 8.90 -1.74 -20.64
N HIS A 176 8.12 -2.81 -20.81
CA HIS A 176 7.54 -3.15 -22.12
C HIS A 176 6.26 -2.38 -22.45
N ASN A 177 5.68 -1.63 -21.50
CA ASN A 177 4.40 -0.96 -21.68
C ASN A 177 4.49 0.50 -21.18
N PRO A 178 4.89 1.47 -22.03
CA PRO A 178 5.13 2.86 -21.62
C PRO A 178 3.87 3.63 -21.18
N LYS A 179 2.67 3.03 -21.30
CA LYS A 179 1.40 3.61 -20.84
C LYS A 179 1.04 3.21 -19.41
N ILE A 180 1.81 2.30 -18.78
CA ILE A 180 1.55 1.81 -17.43
C ILE A 180 2.42 2.60 -16.46
N ALA A 181 1.80 3.37 -15.56
CA ALA A 181 2.53 4.11 -14.53
C ALA A 181 2.74 3.31 -13.23
N LEU A 182 1.96 2.25 -13.01
CA LEU A 182 1.90 1.53 -11.75
C LEU A 182 1.67 0.04 -11.95
N VAL A 183 2.44 -0.78 -11.23
CA VAL A 183 2.18 -2.20 -11.02
C VAL A 183 1.89 -2.42 -9.55
N GLN A 184 0.67 -2.82 -9.24
CA GLN A 184 0.26 -3.16 -7.89
C GLN A 184 0.15 -4.68 -7.75
N THR A 185 0.78 -5.21 -6.71
CA THR A 185 0.74 -6.65 -6.38
C THR A 185 -0.14 -6.90 -5.18
N ARG A 186 -0.78 -8.06 -5.15
CA ARG A 186 -1.47 -8.56 -3.94
C ARG A 186 -0.46 -8.78 -2.82
N TRP A 187 -0.90 -8.56 -1.59
CA TRP A 187 -0.22 -9.04 -0.40
C TRP A 187 -1.12 -10.02 0.36
N GLU A 188 -0.49 -10.91 1.13
CA GLU A 188 -1.18 -11.88 1.97
C GLU A 188 -0.61 -11.87 3.38
N PHE A 189 -1.45 -12.15 4.37
CA PHE A 189 -0.96 -12.39 5.73
C PHE A 189 -0.18 -13.70 5.78
N VAL A 190 0.98 -13.68 6.45
CA VAL A 190 1.80 -14.87 6.70
C VAL A 190 1.06 -15.88 7.59
N LYS A 191 0.35 -15.38 8.62
CA LYS A 191 -0.45 -16.21 9.55
C LYS A 191 -1.89 -15.70 9.58
N TYR A 192 -2.81 -16.51 9.08
CA TYR A 192 -4.23 -16.16 9.01
C TYR A 192 -5.16 -17.23 9.55
N ASP A 193 -4.66 -18.45 9.75
CA ASP A 193 -5.41 -19.61 10.20
C ASP A 193 -5.50 -19.73 11.73
N VAL A 194 -4.90 -18.79 12.46
CA VAL A 194 -4.83 -18.74 13.92
C VAL A 194 -6.18 -18.57 14.62
N CYS A 195 -7.08 -17.72 14.11
CA CYS A 195 -8.41 -17.57 14.71
C CYS A 195 -9.48 -17.19 13.66
N LEU A 196 -10.76 -17.23 14.08
CA LEU A 196 -11.87 -16.87 13.21
C LEU A 196 -11.75 -15.44 12.67
N MET A 197 -11.29 -14.50 13.51
CA MET A 197 -11.11 -13.09 13.12
C MET A 197 -10.10 -12.94 11.98
N THR A 198 -8.92 -13.58 12.08
CA THR A 198 -7.89 -13.49 11.03
C THR A 198 -8.32 -14.16 9.74
N ARG A 199 -9.13 -15.23 9.82
CA ARG A 199 -9.74 -15.88 8.65
C ARG A 199 -10.76 -14.96 7.96
N ILE A 200 -11.60 -14.27 8.73
CA ILE A 200 -12.54 -13.28 8.20
C ILE A 200 -11.79 -12.11 7.55
N GLN A 201 -10.73 -11.61 8.20
CA GLN A 201 -9.88 -10.55 7.64
C GLN A 201 -9.22 -10.99 6.32
N LYS A 202 -8.69 -12.22 6.24
CA LYS A 202 -8.18 -12.77 4.98
C LYS A 202 -9.26 -12.82 3.91
N MET A 203 -10.45 -13.33 4.23
CA MET A 203 -11.55 -13.41 3.26
C MET A 203 -11.92 -12.01 2.72
N SER A 204 -11.98 -11.01 3.60
CA SER A 204 -12.25 -9.62 3.21
C SER A 204 -11.17 -9.05 2.28
N LEU A 205 -9.89 -9.30 2.58
CA LEU A 205 -8.78 -8.83 1.74
C LEU A 205 -8.70 -9.59 0.41
N ASP A 206 -8.94 -10.89 0.42
CA ASP A 206 -8.97 -11.71 -0.79
C ASP A 206 -10.06 -11.21 -1.75
N TYR A 207 -11.22 -10.81 -1.23
CA TYR A 207 -12.26 -10.14 -2.00
C TYR A 207 -11.77 -8.81 -2.59
N HIS A 208 -11.16 -7.96 -1.76
CA HIS A 208 -10.61 -6.67 -2.21
C HIS A 208 -9.60 -6.85 -3.37
N PHE A 209 -8.65 -7.77 -3.25
CA PHE A 209 -7.64 -8.00 -4.29
C PHE A 209 -8.19 -8.68 -5.54
N LYS A 210 -9.06 -9.68 -5.39
CA LYS A 210 -9.48 -10.54 -6.50
C LYS A 210 -10.73 -10.06 -7.21
N VAL A 211 -11.53 -9.21 -6.56
CA VAL A 211 -12.77 -8.70 -7.15
C VAL A 211 -12.65 -7.21 -7.39
N GLU A 212 -12.41 -6.41 -6.36
CA GLU A 212 -12.43 -4.95 -6.50
C GLU A 212 -11.27 -4.44 -7.36
N GLN A 213 -10.03 -4.82 -7.03
CA GLN A 213 -8.86 -4.38 -7.80
C GLN A 213 -8.84 -4.93 -9.24
N GLU A 214 -9.21 -6.20 -9.42
CA GLU A 214 -9.24 -6.84 -10.73
C GLU A 214 -10.33 -6.24 -11.63
N SER A 215 -11.49 -5.91 -11.06
CA SER A 215 -12.55 -5.15 -11.72
C SER A 215 -12.09 -3.73 -12.07
N GLY A 216 -11.46 -3.02 -11.13
CA GLY A 216 -10.93 -1.67 -11.35
C GLY A 216 -9.89 -1.61 -12.47
N SER A 217 -8.93 -2.54 -12.47
CA SER A 217 -7.92 -2.68 -13.54
C SER A 217 -8.55 -3.04 -14.90
N SER A 218 -9.65 -3.79 -14.90
CA SER A 218 -10.40 -4.16 -16.11
C SER A 218 -11.17 -2.99 -16.72
N MET A 219 -11.68 -2.08 -15.88
CA MET A 219 -12.51 -0.96 -16.33
C MET A 219 -11.77 0.38 -16.46
N HIS A 220 -10.46 0.42 -16.20
CA HIS A 220 -9.67 1.66 -16.15
C HIS A 220 -10.18 2.66 -15.09
N ALA A 221 -10.72 2.14 -13.98
CA ALA A 221 -11.22 2.97 -12.89
C ALA A 221 -10.07 3.50 -12.02
N PHE A 222 -10.30 4.64 -11.35
CA PHE A 222 -9.37 5.23 -10.38
C PHE A 222 -9.06 4.20 -9.27
N PHE A 223 -7.78 4.05 -8.91
CA PHE A 223 -7.34 3.02 -7.97
C PHE A 223 -7.02 3.62 -6.59
N GLY A 224 -7.31 2.85 -5.54
CA GLY A 224 -6.81 3.12 -4.19
C GLY A 224 -5.40 2.52 -4.02
N PHE A 225 -4.44 3.33 -3.59
CA PHE A 225 -3.08 2.87 -3.28
C PHE A 225 -3.05 2.10 -1.95
N ASN A 226 -2.65 0.82 -1.96
CA ASN A 226 -2.66 -0.05 -0.77
C ASN A 226 -1.27 -0.31 -0.17
N GLY A 227 -0.38 0.67 -0.16
CA GLY A 227 0.92 0.60 0.52
C GLY A 227 2.03 -0.14 -0.25
N LYS A 228 1.72 -1.24 -0.97
CA LYS A 228 2.64 -1.90 -1.92
C LYS A 228 2.38 -1.51 -3.35
N SER A 229 3.38 -0.94 -4.01
CA SER A 229 3.40 -0.89 -5.47
C SER A 229 4.80 -0.67 -6.02
N LEU A 230 4.97 -1.03 -7.28
CA LEU A 230 6.06 -0.58 -8.11
C LEU A 230 5.54 0.54 -9.02
N CYS A 231 6.07 1.74 -8.87
CA CYS A 231 5.72 2.91 -9.67
C CYS A 231 6.79 3.16 -10.72
N GLN A 232 6.37 3.44 -11.95
CA GLN A 232 7.21 4.11 -12.93
C GLN A 232 7.33 5.57 -12.57
N LYS A 233 8.58 6.06 -12.49
CA LYS A 233 8.88 7.45 -12.20
C LYS A 233 8.76 8.33 -13.43
N GLN A 234 7.94 7.94 -14.41
CA GLN A 234 7.70 8.80 -15.55
C GLN A 234 7.21 10.13 -15.00
N LYS A 235 7.84 11.20 -15.51
CA LYS A 235 7.56 12.61 -15.28
C LYS A 235 6.12 12.89 -15.71
N LEU A 236 5.15 12.28 -15.02
CA LEU A 236 3.76 12.63 -15.12
C LEU A 236 3.72 14.01 -14.48
N GLU A 237 3.67 15.03 -15.34
CA GLU A 237 2.99 16.28 -15.04
C GLU A 237 1.50 15.96 -14.83
N VAL A 238 1.17 15.09 -13.87
CA VAL A 238 -0.13 15.19 -13.23
C VAL A 238 0.01 16.45 -12.39
N PRO A 239 -0.87 17.45 -12.54
CA PRO A 239 -0.93 18.51 -11.55
C PRO A 239 -1.07 17.84 -10.20
N LEU A 240 -0.02 17.90 -9.38
CA LEU A 240 -0.07 17.49 -7.99
C LEU A 240 -1.24 18.30 -7.43
N LEU A 241 -2.36 17.63 -7.18
CA LEU A 241 -3.44 18.21 -6.39
C LEU A 241 -2.75 18.63 -5.12
N THR A 242 -2.60 19.95 -4.94
CA THR A 242 -1.99 20.50 -3.74
C THR A 242 -2.73 19.85 -2.59
N PRO A 243 -2.05 19.12 -1.68
CA PRO A 243 -2.73 18.52 -0.55
C PRO A 243 -3.47 19.66 0.12
N VAL A 244 -4.81 19.55 0.14
CA VAL A 244 -5.64 20.50 0.85
C VAL A 244 -5.07 20.51 2.26
N LYS A 245 -4.54 21.66 2.68
CA LYS A 245 -4.12 21.82 4.08
C LYS A 245 -5.31 21.36 4.92
N PRO A 246 -5.15 20.43 5.87
CA PRO A 246 -6.24 20.13 6.78
C PRO A 246 -6.52 21.41 7.56
N THR A 247 -7.46 22.19 7.07
CA THR A 247 -8.04 23.31 7.78
C THR A 247 -8.83 22.70 8.91
N GLU A 248 -8.49 23.14 10.12
CA GLU A 248 -9.07 22.96 11.45
C GLU A 248 -10.28 22.02 11.64
N CYS A 249 -10.39 21.46 12.84
CA CYS A 249 -11.35 20.48 13.39
C CYS A 249 -12.83 20.52 12.95
N VAL A 250 -13.27 21.53 12.21
CA VAL A 250 -14.62 21.76 11.71
C VAL A 250 -15.02 20.79 10.57
N GLU A 251 -14.07 20.20 9.82
CA GLU A 251 -14.37 19.20 8.78
C GLU A 251 -14.55 17.76 9.31
N ARG A 252 -14.41 17.52 10.61
CA ARG A 252 -14.65 16.19 11.23
C ARG A 252 -16.12 15.91 11.56
N ILE A 253 -17.00 16.90 11.40
CA ILE A 253 -18.43 16.74 11.66
C ILE A 253 -19.12 16.30 10.38
N TYR A 254 -19.48 15.03 10.31
CA TYR A 254 -20.28 14.49 9.22
C TYR A 254 -21.75 14.87 9.43
N VAL A 255 -22.13 16.02 8.88
CA VAL A 255 -23.46 16.63 9.02
C VAL A 255 -24.62 15.66 8.67
N PRO A 256 -24.55 14.85 7.59
CA PRO A 256 -25.62 13.90 7.28
C PRO A 256 -25.85 12.87 8.40
N GLU A 257 -24.79 12.38 9.01
CA GLU A 257 -24.79 11.37 10.07
C GLU A 257 -25.35 11.95 11.38
N VAL A 258 -25.02 13.20 11.69
CA VAL A 258 -25.62 13.94 12.82
C VAL A 258 -27.12 14.18 12.60
N LEU A 259 -27.54 14.52 11.39
CA LEU A 259 -28.95 14.69 11.05
C LEU A 259 -29.74 13.38 11.15
N VAL A 260 -29.17 12.27 10.67
CA VAL A 260 -29.75 10.94 10.81
C VAL A 260 -29.82 10.51 12.28
N ALA A 261 -28.79 10.79 13.07
CA ALA A 261 -28.80 10.52 14.51
C ALA A 261 -29.93 11.28 15.22
N PHE A 262 -30.10 12.57 14.92
CA PHE A 262 -31.17 13.39 15.51
C PHE A 262 -32.56 12.87 15.11
N PHE A 263 -32.75 12.53 13.84
CA PHE A 263 -34.01 11.94 13.38
C PHE A 263 -34.35 10.63 14.11
N LEU A 264 -33.36 9.74 14.27
CA LEU A 264 -33.53 8.48 14.99
C LEU A 264 -33.81 8.69 16.48
N LEU A 265 -33.22 9.71 17.12
CA LEU A 265 -33.55 10.07 18.51
C LEU A 265 -35.00 10.51 18.66
N VAL A 266 -35.53 11.28 17.71
CA VAL A 266 -36.95 11.69 17.70
C VAL A 266 -37.85 10.47 17.51
N CYS A 267 -37.54 9.57 16.57
CA CYS A 267 -38.28 8.33 16.37
C CYS A 267 -38.22 7.40 17.59
N ALA A 268 -37.07 7.27 18.24
CA ALA A 268 -36.90 6.47 19.45
C ALA A 268 -37.70 7.04 20.63
N SER A 269 -37.72 8.36 20.77
CA SER A 269 -38.49 9.06 21.80
C SER A 269 -39.99 8.93 21.57
N TYR A 270 -40.43 8.96 20.31
CA TYR A 270 -41.82 8.73 19.94
C TYR A 270 -42.26 7.28 20.24
N ASP A 271 -41.45 6.29 19.85
CA ASP A 271 -41.72 4.87 20.14
C ASP A 271 -41.67 4.57 21.64
N PHE A 272 -40.82 5.25 22.41
CA PHE A 272 -40.77 5.11 23.88
C PHE A 272 -42.05 5.61 24.56
N VAL A 273 -42.65 6.70 24.06
CA VAL A 273 -43.84 7.32 24.67
C VAL A 273 -45.15 6.67 24.19
N LEU A 274 -45.21 6.26 22.91
CA LEU A 274 -46.46 5.85 22.26
C LEU A 274 -46.44 4.41 21.71
N GLY A 275 -45.29 3.76 21.67
CA GLY A 275 -45.12 2.42 21.14
C GLY A 275 -45.47 1.32 22.16
N ALA A 276 -46.08 0.24 21.69
CA ALA A 276 -46.34 -0.96 22.51
C ALA A 276 -45.14 -1.93 22.54
N GLY A 277 -44.17 -1.76 21.63
CA GLY A 277 -42.98 -2.60 21.49
C GLY A 277 -41.75 -1.98 22.14
N ARG A 278 -40.75 -2.81 22.48
CA ARG A 278 -39.46 -2.33 23.06
C ARG A 278 -38.43 -1.92 21.99
N TYR A 279 -38.88 -1.47 20.82
CA TYR A 279 -38.00 -1.19 19.69
C TYR A 279 -37.16 0.08 19.91
N TYR A 280 -37.63 1.02 20.73
CA TYR A 280 -36.91 2.22 21.15
C TYR A 280 -35.48 1.94 21.62
N LEU A 281 -35.22 0.82 22.32
CA LEU A 281 -33.88 0.42 22.78
C LEU A 281 -32.87 0.28 21.64
N TYR A 282 -33.28 -0.37 20.54
CA TYR A 282 -32.43 -0.56 19.36
C TYR A 282 -32.22 0.75 18.61
N ILE A 283 -33.27 1.57 18.50
CA ILE A 283 -33.22 2.84 17.77
C ILE A 283 -32.34 3.86 18.52
N PHE A 284 -32.39 3.89 19.86
CA PHE A 284 -31.47 4.70 20.67
C PHE A 284 -30.01 4.27 20.50
N LEU A 285 -29.74 2.96 20.52
CA LEU A 285 -28.38 2.44 20.33
C LEU A 285 -27.83 2.80 18.94
N GLN A 286 -28.68 2.71 17.91
CA GLN A 286 -28.33 3.06 16.55
C GLN A 286 -28.12 4.57 16.37
N ALA A 287 -28.97 5.41 16.98
CA ALA A 287 -28.80 6.86 16.96
C ALA A 287 -27.48 7.29 17.63
N PHE A 288 -27.12 6.65 18.75
CA PHE A 288 -25.85 6.91 19.43
C PHE A 288 -24.65 6.52 18.57
N ALA A 289 -24.72 5.40 17.84
CA ALA A 289 -23.67 4.99 16.91
C ALA A 289 -23.47 6.00 15.76
N PHE A 290 -24.56 6.52 15.17
CA PHE A 290 -24.49 7.58 14.15
C PHE A 290 -23.97 8.90 14.72
N LEU A 291 -24.23 9.20 15.99
CA LEU A 291 -23.72 10.38 16.66
C LEU A 291 -22.20 10.28 16.88
N LEU A 292 -21.71 9.12 17.33
CA LEU A 292 -20.27 8.87 17.48
C LEU A 292 -19.52 8.94 16.14
N LEU A 293 -20.12 8.44 15.06
CA LEU A 293 -19.60 8.56 13.70
C LEU A 293 -19.65 10.00 13.20
N GLY A 294 -20.78 10.69 13.42
CA GLY A 294 -21.02 12.07 13.03
C GLY A 294 -20.04 13.05 13.65
N PHE A 295 -19.57 12.81 14.88
CA PHE A 295 -18.53 13.60 15.54
C PHE A 295 -17.11 13.08 15.32
N GLY A 296 -16.94 11.99 14.55
CA GLY A 296 -15.62 11.46 14.20
C GLY A 296 -14.89 10.75 15.35
N PHE A 297 -15.61 10.21 16.35
CA PHE A 297 -15.01 9.43 17.45
C PHE A 297 -14.57 8.02 17.02
N VAL A 298 -14.92 7.58 15.81
CA VAL A 298 -14.53 6.29 15.23
C VAL A 298 -13.78 6.53 13.92
N GLY A 299 -12.47 6.28 13.93
CA GLY A 299 -11.53 6.51 12.82
C GLY A 299 -10.09 6.48 13.31
N THR A 300 -9.12 6.14 12.45
CA THR A 300 -7.72 5.78 12.79
C THR A 300 -6.79 6.95 13.17
N ALA A 301 -7.30 8.02 13.80
CA ALA A 301 -6.46 9.11 14.29
C ALA A 301 -6.88 9.50 15.71
N GLY A 302 -5.92 9.44 16.64
CA GLY A 302 -6.13 9.76 18.05
C GLY A 302 -6.65 11.17 18.32
N PRO A 303 -7.14 11.43 19.55
CA PRO A 303 -7.67 12.73 19.94
C PRO A 303 -6.62 13.83 19.76
N CYS A 304 -7.05 14.96 19.21
CA CYS A 304 -6.22 16.14 19.02
C CYS A 304 -5.54 16.53 20.33
N SER A 305 -4.21 16.52 20.37
CA SER A 305 -3.45 17.34 21.30
C SER A 305 -3.71 18.79 20.90
N CYS A 306 -4.52 19.52 21.65
CA CYS A 306 -4.56 20.98 21.55
C CYS A 306 -3.22 21.57 22.02
N PRO A 307 -2.81 22.73 21.48
CA PRO A 307 -1.55 23.39 21.84
C PRO A 307 -1.42 23.73 23.32
#